data_AF-G9C2Y5-F1
#
_entry.id   AF-G9C2Y5-F1
#
_cell.length_a   1.000
_cell.length_b   1.000
_cell.length_c   1.000
_cell.angle_alpha   90.00
_cell.angle_beta   90.00
_cell.angle_gamma   90.00
#
_symmetry.space_group_name_H-M   'P 1'
#
loop_
_entity.id
_entity.type
_entity.pdbx_description
1 polymer ?
#
loop_
_entity_poly.entity_id
_entity_poly.type
_entity_poly.pdbx_seq_one_letter_code
_entity_poly.pdbx_strand_id
1 'polypeptide(L)'
;MAGGGGGKSAAAALAMACFLLFLAAFAPPAAAAPPDIMSIIRYNAEHGVRGLEVVERTEAEARAVYDLWVARHRHGGGSHNGFVGEYERRFRVFWDNLKFVDAHNAHADGHGGFRLGMNRFADLTNDEFRAAYLGTTPAGRGRHVGEMYRHDGVEALPDSVDWRDKGAVVSPVKNQGQCGSCWAFSAVAAVEGINKIVTGELVSLSEQELVECARNGGNSGCNGGIMDDAFAFITRNGGLDTEEDYPYTAMDGKCDLAKKSRKVVSIDGFEDVPENDELSLQKAVAHQPVSVAIDAGGREFQLYDSGVFTGRCGTSLDHGVVAVGYGTDAATGTDYWTVRNSWGPDWGENGYIRMERNVTARTGKCGIAMMASYPIKKGPNPKPSPSPKPSPPSPAPSPPQQCDRYSKCPAGTTCCCNYGIRNHCIVWGCCPVEGATCCKDHSTCCPKDYPVCNAKARTCSKVF
;
A
#
# COMPACT_ATOMS: atom_id res chain seq x y z
N MET A 1 0.13 -84.50 48.24
CA MET A 1 -0.76 -85.62 47.92
C MET A 1 -1.80 -85.13 46.93
N ALA A 2 -2.08 -85.97 45.92
CA ALA A 2 -2.76 -85.65 44.67
C ALA A 2 -4.29 -85.50 44.79
N GLY A 3 -4.89 -84.97 43.72
CA GLY A 3 -6.34 -84.99 43.41
C GLY A 3 -6.92 -83.57 43.38
N GLY A 4 -7.58 -83.07 42.33
CA GLY A 4 -8.20 -83.70 41.17
C GLY A 4 -9.63 -83.16 41.02
N GLY A 5 -9.97 -82.61 39.84
CA GLY A 5 -11.33 -82.24 39.42
C GLY A 5 -11.65 -80.75 39.55
N GLY A 6 -12.26 -80.05 38.59
CA GLY A 6 -12.81 -80.44 37.30
C GLY A 6 -13.81 -79.37 36.82
N GLY A 7 -13.83 -79.09 35.51
CA GLY A 7 -14.88 -78.36 34.79
C GLY A 7 -14.89 -76.83 34.98
N LYS A 8 -15.13 -75.98 33.97
CA LYS A 8 -15.85 -76.19 32.71
C LYS A 8 -15.25 -75.27 31.63
N SER A 9 -14.94 -75.89 30.49
CA SER A 9 -14.78 -75.24 29.20
C SER A 9 -16.14 -74.73 28.73
N ALA A 10 -16.25 -73.43 28.43
CA ALA A 10 -17.42 -72.85 27.78
C ALA A 10 -17.11 -72.74 26.29
N ALA A 11 -17.65 -73.68 25.51
CA ALA A 11 -17.79 -73.54 24.08
C ALA A 11 -19.20 -73.00 23.76
N ALA A 12 -19.25 -72.17 22.73
CA ALA A 12 -20.40 -71.73 21.95
C ALA A 12 -21.26 -70.57 22.49
N ALA A 13 -21.01 -69.37 21.97
CA ALA A 13 -21.90 -68.70 21.00
C ALA A 13 -21.27 -67.34 20.62
N LEU A 14 -20.61 -67.26 19.46
CA LEU A 14 -21.12 -66.53 18.29
C LEU A 14 -21.60 -65.09 18.60
N ALA A 15 -20.72 -64.12 18.32
CA ALA A 15 -21.02 -62.79 17.74
C ALA A 15 -20.12 -61.69 18.34
N MET A 16 -18.84 -61.61 17.94
CA MET A 16 -18.08 -60.34 17.91
C MET A 16 -16.66 -60.54 17.36
N ALA A 17 -16.55 -61.08 16.15
CA ALA A 17 -15.29 -61.11 15.41
C ALA A 17 -15.56 -60.88 13.93
N CYS A 18 -16.12 -59.71 13.60
CA CYS A 18 -16.23 -59.17 12.23
C CYS A 18 -16.67 -57.70 12.30
N PHE A 19 -15.85 -56.80 12.85
CA PHE A 19 -16.04 -55.35 12.63
C PHE A 19 -14.78 -54.51 12.94
N LEU A 20 -13.60 -54.94 12.49
CA LEU A 20 -12.38 -54.14 12.55
C LEU A 20 -11.54 -54.24 11.27
N LEU A 21 -12.17 -54.23 10.08
CA LEU A 21 -11.40 -54.25 8.83
C LEU A 21 -12.02 -53.58 7.60
N PHE A 22 -13.05 -52.73 7.73
CA PHE A 22 -13.50 -51.92 6.59
C PHE A 22 -14.04 -50.58 7.07
N LEU A 23 -13.23 -49.53 6.90
CA LEU A 23 -13.62 -48.16 6.52
C LEU A 23 -12.37 -47.25 6.47
N ALA A 24 -11.37 -47.68 5.70
CA ALA A 24 -10.23 -46.85 5.29
C ALA A 24 -10.05 -46.98 3.78
N ALA A 25 -11.05 -46.58 3.01
CA ALA A 25 -10.94 -46.39 1.57
C ALA A 25 -12.02 -45.40 1.14
N PHE A 26 -11.61 -44.15 0.91
CA PHE A 26 -12.17 -43.11 0.03
C PHE A 26 -11.77 -41.73 0.58
N ALA A 27 -10.47 -41.46 0.59
CA ALA A 27 -9.96 -40.10 0.47
C ALA A 27 -9.58 -39.90 -1.01
N PRO A 28 -9.94 -38.77 -1.64
CA PRO A 28 -9.51 -38.48 -3.00
C PRO A 28 -7.98 -38.39 -3.04
N PRO A 29 -7.32 -38.81 -4.13
CA PRO A 29 -5.88 -38.68 -4.22
C PRO A 29 -5.54 -37.19 -4.21
N ALA A 30 -4.73 -36.77 -3.24
CA ALA A 30 -3.98 -35.53 -3.38
C ALA A 30 -3.27 -35.60 -4.72
N ALA A 31 -3.54 -34.65 -5.61
CA ALA A 31 -2.86 -34.54 -6.88
C ALA A 31 -1.35 -34.52 -6.59
N ALA A 32 -0.67 -35.61 -6.94
CA ALA A 32 0.76 -35.65 -6.97
C ALA A 32 1.21 -34.57 -7.96
N ALA A 33 2.00 -33.61 -7.47
CA ALA A 33 2.76 -32.74 -8.35
C ALA A 33 3.58 -33.62 -9.32
N PRO A 34 3.73 -33.24 -10.60
CA PRO A 34 4.42 -34.07 -11.57
C PRO A 34 5.86 -34.37 -11.12
N PRO A 35 6.34 -35.61 -11.30
CA PRO A 35 7.75 -35.93 -11.10
C PRO A 35 8.49 -35.38 -12.32
N ASP A 36 9.08 -34.20 -12.18
CA ASP A 36 10.26 -33.70 -12.92
C ASP A 36 10.29 -32.16 -12.91
N ILE A 37 10.21 -31.56 -11.73
CA ILE A 37 10.78 -30.22 -11.51
C ILE A 37 11.76 -30.34 -10.35
N MET A 38 13.03 -30.59 -10.69
CA MET A 38 14.11 -30.53 -9.73
C MET A 38 14.32 -29.09 -9.30
N SER A 39 14.02 -28.79 -8.05
CA SER A 39 14.45 -27.54 -7.42
C SER A 39 15.97 -27.48 -7.47
N ILE A 40 16.52 -26.43 -8.08
CA ILE A 40 17.97 -26.17 -8.15
C ILE A 40 18.57 -26.11 -6.74
N ILE A 41 17.80 -25.61 -5.76
CA ILE A 41 18.20 -25.54 -4.35
C ILE A 41 18.37 -26.95 -3.78
N ARG A 42 17.44 -27.86 -4.10
CA ARG A 42 17.46 -29.25 -3.62
C ARG A 42 18.54 -30.08 -4.31
N TYR A 43 18.71 -29.89 -5.63
CA TYR A 43 19.80 -30.50 -6.40
C TYR A 43 21.18 -30.11 -5.84
N ASN A 44 21.40 -28.81 -5.58
CA ASN A 44 22.68 -28.31 -5.06
C ASN A 44 22.97 -28.83 -3.64
N ALA A 45 21.95 -28.95 -2.80
CA ALA A 45 22.08 -29.51 -1.45
C ALA A 45 22.41 -31.01 -1.46
N GLU A 46 21.75 -31.79 -2.33
CA GLU A 46 21.95 -33.24 -2.45
C GLU A 46 23.29 -33.61 -3.11
N HIS A 47 23.84 -32.75 -3.98
CA HIS A 47 25.10 -32.99 -4.69
C HIS A 47 26.32 -32.30 -4.06
N GLY A 48 26.18 -31.76 -2.85
CA GLY A 48 27.31 -31.22 -2.09
C GLY A 48 28.00 -30.01 -2.73
N VAL A 49 27.28 -29.24 -3.56
CA VAL A 49 27.75 -27.96 -4.10
C VAL A 49 27.72 -26.93 -2.97
N ARG A 50 28.70 -27.02 -2.06
CA ARG A 50 28.96 -26.00 -1.04
C ARG A 50 29.94 -24.99 -1.61
N GLY A 51 29.59 -23.71 -1.52
CA GLY A 51 30.48 -22.63 -1.97
C GLY A 51 30.33 -22.27 -3.44
N LEU A 52 29.10 -22.12 -3.94
CA LEU A 52 28.91 -21.11 -4.98
C LEU A 52 29.20 -19.77 -4.30
N GLU A 53 30.35 -19.16 -4.63
CA GLU A 53 30.43 -17.70 -4.69
C GLU A 53 29.10 -17.17 -5.21
N VAL A 54 28.63 -16.01 -4.74
CA VAL A 54 27.48 -15.35 -5.36
C VAL A 54 27.78 -15.23 -6.85
N VAL A 55 27.31 -16.19 -7.66
CA VAL A 55 27.49 -16.18 -9.10
C VAL A 55 26.58 -15.04 -9.51
N GLU A 56 27.17 -13.86 -9.70
CA GLU A 56 26.43 -12.70 -10.15
C GLU A 56 25.61 -13.14 -11.35
N ARG A 57 24.29 -12.95 -11.28
CA ARG A 57 23.40 -13.27 -12.39
C ARG A 57 23.95 -12.63 -13.65
N THR A 58 23.96 -13.39 -14.73
CA THR A 58 24.32 -12.86 -16.04
C THR A 58 23.33 -11.76 -16.44
N GLU A 59 23.74 -10.87 -17.34
CA GLU A 59 22.85 -9.82 -17.84
C GLU A 59 21.56 -10.40 -18.43
N ALA A 60 21.67 -11.51 -19.15
CA ALA A 60 20.53 -12.18 -19.76
C ALA A 60 19.51 -12.69 -18.72
N GLU A 61 19.98 -13.28 -17.62
CA GLU A 61 19.12 -13.71 -16.52
C GLU A 61 18.48 -12.51 -15.81
N ALA A 62 19.26 -11.46 -15.53
CA ALA A 62 18.76 -10.24 -14.91
C ALA A 62 17.67 -9.57 -15.78
N ARG A 63 17.85 -9.55 -17.11
CA ARG A 63 16.85 -9.02 -18.06
C ARG A 63 15.56 -9.84 -18.04
N ALA A 64 15.67 -11.17 -18.02
CA ALA A 64 14.49 -12.02 -17.93
C ALA A 64 13.70 -11.77 -16.63
N VAL A 65 14.40 -11.62 -15.50
CA VAL A 65 13.74 -11.25 -14.23
C VAL A 65 13.13 -9.85 -14.30
N TYR A 66 13.82 -8.89 -14.93
CA TYR A 66 13.31 -7.53 -15.08
C TYR A 66 12.04 -7.47 -15.92
N ASP A 67 11.98 -8.20 -17.03
CA ASP A 67 10.78 -8.23 -17.89
C ASP A 67 9.56 -8.80 -17.16
N LEU A 68 9.75 -9.86 -16.37
CA LEU A 68 8.71 -10.40 -15.49
C LEU A 68 8.29 -9.40 -14.41
N TRP A 69 9.26 -8.70 -13.82
CA TRP A 69 9.01 -7.68 -12.81
C TRP A 69 8.20 -6.51 -13.39
N VAL A 70 8.55 -6.03 -14.60
CA VAL A 70 7.83 -4.97 -15.31
C VAL A 70 6.39 -5.41 -15.58
N ALA A 71 6.19 -6.62 -16.08
CA ALA A 71 4.85 -7.16 -16.36
C ALA A 71 3.96 -7.20 -15.11
N ARG A 72 4.54 -7.47 -13.93
CA ARG A 72 3.83 -7.54 -12.65
C ARG A 72 3.55 -6.16 -12.02
N HIS A 73 4.50 -5.23 -12.06
CA HIS A 73 4.42 -3.98 -11.29
C HIS A 73 3.97 -2.77 -12.12
N ARG A 74 3.95 -2.88 -13.45
CA ARG A 74 3.57 -1.78 -14.36
C ARG A 74 2.31 -2.11 -15.18
N HIS A 75 1.28 -2.66 -14.54
CA HIS A 75 -0.03 -2.87 -15.16
C HIS A 75 -0.63 -1.53 -15.62
N GLY A 76 -0.87 -1.37 -16.93
CA GLY A 76 -1.63 -0.22 -17.46
C GLY A 76 -0.86 0.78 -18.34
N GLY A 77 0.05 0.32 -19.20
CA GLY A 77 0.35 1.09 -20.42
C GLY A 77 1.01 2.45 -20.17
N GLY A 78 1.91 2.55 -19.19
CA GLY A 78 3.08 3.38 -19.36
C GLY A 78 3.87 2.80 -20.53
N SER A 79 3.44 3.14 -21.75
CA SER A 79 4.16 2.78 -22.97
C SER A 79 5.63 3.08 -22.72
N HIS A 80 6.52 2.27 -23.26
CA HIS A 80 7.87 2.70 -23.56
C HIS A 80 7.84 3.82 -24.64
N ASN A 81 6.98 4.82 -24.49
CA ASN A 81 6.99 6.06 -25.23
C ASN A 81 7.97 6.99 -24.52
N GLY A 82 9.26 6.62 -24.57
CA GLY A 82 10.30 7.34 -23.86
C GLY A 82 11.72 6.86 -24.15
N PHE A 83 12.05 6.54 -25.41
CA PHE A 83 13.37 6.09 -25.87
C PHE A 83 13.86 4.74 -25.30
N VAL A 84 14.52 3.94 -26.14
CA VAL A 84 15.30 2.75 -25.72
C VAL A 84 16.19 3.04 -24.50
N GLY A 85 16.62 4.29 -24.34
CA GLY A 85 17.43 4.76 -23.21
C GLY A 85 16.74 4.69 -21.83
N GLU A 86 15.42 4.90 -21.70
CA GLU A 86 14.78 4.83 -20.38
C GLU A 86 14.69 3.39 -19.85
N TYR A 87 14.31 2.45 -20.72
CA TYR A 87 14.27 1.03 -20.37
C TYR A 87 15.66 0.53 -19.94
N GLU A 88 16.70 0.82 -20.73
CA GLU A 88 18.07 0.44 -20.40
C GLU A 88 18.54 1.07 -19.08
N ARG A 89 18.24 2.36 -18.85
CA ARG A 89 18.57 3.01 -17.59
C ARG A 89 17.89 2.34 -16.39
N ARG A 90 16.57 2.07 -16.49
CA ARG A 90 15.80 1.42 -15.42
C ARG A 90 16.25 -0.01 -15.19
N PHE A 91 16.58 -0.75 -16.24
CA PHE A 91 17.18 -2.08 -16.15
C PHE A 91 18.51 -2.05 -15.40
N ARG A 92 19.40 -1.08 -15.68
CA ARG A 92 20.70 -0.98 -14.98
C ARG A 92 20.54 -0.73 -13.48
N VAL A 93 19.60 0.13 -13.11
CA VAL A 93 19.25 0.36 -11.70
C VAL A 93 18.64 -0.89 -11.05
N PHE A 94 17.72 -1.54 -11.76
CA PHE A 94 17.12 -2.79 -11.33
C PHE A 94 18.15 -3.88 -11.08
N TRP A 95 19.10 -4.05 -11.99
CA TRP A 95 20.15 -5.05 -11.85
C TRP A 95 21.09 -4.74 -10.69
N ASP A 96 21.44 -3.47 -10.47
CA ASP A 96 22.21 -3.08 -9.30
C ASP A 96 21.46 -3.40 -7.99
N ASN A 97 20.16 -3.11 -7.92
CA ASN A 97 19.31 -3.51 -6.78
C ASN A 97 19.21 -5.03 -6.65
N LEU A 98 19.15 -5.76 -7.75
CA LEU A 98 19.11 -7.22 -7.76
C LEU A 98 20.37 -7.82 -7.13
N LYS A 99 21.55 -7.30 -7.51
CA LYS A 99 22.84 -7.71 -6.93
C LYS A 99 22.88 -7.44 -5.42
N PHE A 100 22.39 -6.28 -5.01
CA PHE A 100 22.31 -5.91 -3.59
C PHE A 100 21.40 -6.86 -2.80
N VAL A 101 20.21 -7.17 -3.34
CA VAL A 101 19.25 -8.11 -2.74
C VAL A 101 19.84 -9.52 -2.64
N ASP A 102 20.49 -10.01 -3.70
CA ASP A 102 21.12 -11.33 -3.70
C ASP A 102 22.23 -11.43 -2.64
N ALA A 103 23.11 -10.43 -2.57
CA ALA A 103 24.20 -10.40 -1.61
C ALA A 103 23.68 -10.38 -0.16
N HIS A 104 22.67 -9.55 0.12
CA HIS A 104 22.03 -9.49 1.44
C HIS A 104 21.36 -10.82 1.81
N ASN A 105 20.56 -11.39 0.90
CA ASN A 105 19.82 -12.61 1.17
C ASN A 105 20.74 -13.82 1.32
N ALA A 106 21.84 -13.90 0.56
CA ALA A 106 22.87 -14.93 0.73
C ALA A 106 23.56 -14.84 2.10
N HIS A 107 23.82 -13.62 2.60
CA HIS A 107 24.33 -13.44 3.96
C HIS A 107 23.29 -13.85 5.01
N ALA A 108 22.02 -13.49 4.82
CA ALA A 108 20.91 -13.85 5.71
C ALA A 108 20.65 -15.37 5.75
N ASP A 109 20.89 -16.10 4.67
CA ASP A 109 20.79 -17.57 4.65
C ASP A 109 21.83 -18.23 5.59
N GLY A 110 23.00 -17.62 5.77
CA GLY A 110 24.06 -18.13 6.64
C GLY A 110 23.98 -17.68 8.10
N HIS A 111 23.41 -16.49 8.37
CA HIS A 111 23.48 -15.84 9.68
C HIS A 111 22.11 -15.49 10.29
N GLY A 112 21.02 -15.81 9.59
CA GLY A 112 19.69 -15.31 9.91
C GLY A 112 19.53 -13.82 9.58
N GLY A 113 18.31 -13.32 9.69
CA GLY A 113 17.99 -11.91 9.46
C GLY A 113 16.76 -11.71 8.57
N PHE A 114 16.47 -10.44 8.29
CA PHE A 114 15.39 -10.03 7.40
C PHE A 114 15.77 -10.23 5.92
N ARG A 115 14.75 -10.28 5.08
CA ARG A 115 14.86 -10.46 3.63
C ARG A 115 14.61 -9.16 2.90
N LEU A 116 15.36 -8.97 1.83
CA LEU A 116 15.09 -7.96 0.82
C LEU A 116 14.43 -8.60 -0.40
N GLY A 117 13.68 -7.79 -1.15
CA GLY A 117 12.94 -8.25 -2.33
C GLY A 117 12.91 -7.22 -3.44
N MET A 118 12.70 -7.71 -4.67
CA MET A 118 12.51 -6.86 -5.85
C MET A 118 11.07 -6.33 -5.89
N ASN A 119 10.75 -5.48 -4.93
CA ASN A 119 9.43 -4.85 -4.79
C ASN A 119 9.20 -3.75 -5.85
N ARG A 120 8.12 -3.00 -5.74
CA ARG A 120 7.75 -1.95 -6.71
C ARG A 120 8.74 -0.80 -6.88
N PHE A 121 9.74 -0.66 -6.01
CA PHE A 121 10.79 0.37 -6.10
C PHE A 121 12.11 -0.14 -6.65
N ALA A 122 12.14 -1.39 -7.12
CA ALA A 122 13.38 -2.05 -7.48
C ALA A 122 14.09 -1.44 -8.71
N ASP A 123 13.43 -0.63 -9.53
CA ASP A 123 14.03 0.08 -10.67
C ASP A 123 14.36 1.56 -10.39
N LEU A 124 14.31 1.95 -9.12
CA LEU A 124 14.68 3.28 -8.63
C LEU A 124 16.03 3.25 -7.92
N THR A 125 16.86 4.27 -8.16
CA THR A 125 18.03 4.49 -7.30
C THR A 125 17.56 4.92 -5.92
N ASN A 126 18.42 4.77 -4.91
CA ASN A 126 18.06 5.22 -3.58
C ASN A 126 17.80 6.73 -3.53
N ASP A 127 18.54 7.54 -4.30
CA ASP A 127 18.30 8.99 -4.40
C ASP A 127 16.94 9.32 -5.05
N GLU A 128 16.57 8.64 -6.13
CA GLU A 128 15.25 8.80 -6.77
C GLU A 128 14.13 8.41 -5.81
N PHE A 129 14.32 7.31 -5.07
CA PHE A 129 13.37 6.86 -4.05
C PHE A 129 13.23 7.89 -2.92
N ARG A 130 14.34 8.36 -2.36
CA ARG A 130 14.36 9.35 -1.27
C ARG A 130 13.66 10.65 -1.69
N ALA A 131 13.91 11.12 -2.91
CA ALA A 131 13.33 12.35 -3.42
C ALA A 131 11.81 12.28 -3.66
N ALA A 132 11.27 11.09 -3.97
CA ALA A 132 9.89 10.94 -4.41
C ALA A 132 8.92 10.41 -3.34
N TYR A 133 9.38 9.61 -2.38
CA TYR A 133 8.51 8.85 -1.47
C TYR A 133 8.63 9.21 0.01
N LEU A 134 9.59 10.07 0.36
CA LEU A 134 9.80 10.58 1.72
C LEU A 134 9.19 11.99 1.86
N GLY A 135 8.95 12.46 3.07
CA GLY A 135 8.28 13.77 3.24
C GLY A 135 8.04 14.25 4.67
N THR A 136 8.53 13.59 5.72
CA THR A 136 8.45 14.20 7.05
C THR A 136 9.51 15.29 7.19
N THR A 137 9.13 16.46 7.68
CA THR A 137 10.03 17.60 7.87
C THR A 137 9.99 18.09 9.32
N PRO A 138 10.80 17.53 10.23
CA PRO A 138 10.77 17.80 11.68
C PRO A 138 11.07 19.24 12.16
N ALA A 139 11.39 20.17 11.26
CA ALA A 139 11.98 21.46 11.63
C ALA A 139 11.02 22.35 12.43
N GLY A 140 11.48 22.88 13.58
CA GLY A 140 10.81 23.97 14.32
C GLY A 140 9.57 23.57 15.15
N ARG A 141 9.39 22.28 15.44
CA ARG A 141 8.24 21.77 16.20
C ARG A 141 8.25 22.22 17.68
N GLY A 142 7.09 22.67 18.18
CA GLY A 142 6.80 22.81 19.61
C GLY A 142 6.29 21.49 20.20
N ARG A 143 6.63 21.22 21.46
CA ARG A 143 6.27 19.96 22.15
C ARG A 143 4.91 20.06 22.82
N HIS A 144 4.05 19.05 22.61
CA HIS A 144 2.71 18.92 23.19
C HIS A 144 2.61 17.70 24.10
N VAL A 145 3.55 17.59 25.05
CA VAL A 145 3.43 16.63 26.16
C VAL A 145 2.67 17.33 27.30
N GLY A 146 1.61 16.70 27.82
CA GLY A 146 0.91 17.21 29.00
C GLY A 146 1.82 17.28 30.23
N GLU A 147 1.41 18.02 31.27
CA GLU A 147 2.18 18.08 32.54
C GLU A 147 2.44 16.70 33.15
N MET A 148 1.52 15.75 32.91
CA MET A 148 1.71 14.32 33.15
C MET A 148 1.36 13.57 31.86
N TYR A 149 2.27 12.71 31.39
CA TYR A 149 1.98 11.86 30.24
C TYR A 149 0.87 10.87 30.61
N ARG A 150 -0.17 10.76 29.77
CA ARG A 150 -1.39 10.00 30.12
C ARG A 150 -1.13 8.57 30.55
N HIS A 151 -0.09 7.94 30.01
CA HIS A 151 0.24 6.55 30.29
C HIS A 151 1.37 6.37 31.32
N ASP A 152 1.84 7.45 31.96
CA ASP A 152 2.74 7.39 33.13
C ASP A 152 2.00 6.75 34.32
N GLY A 153 2.14 5.43 34.46
CA GLY A 153 1.49 4.64 35.51
C GLY A 153 0.97 3.29 35.02
N VAL A 154 0.96 3.05 33.70
CA VAL A 154 0.67 1.72 33.15
C VAL A 154 1.88 0.80 33.38
N GLU A 155 1.76 -0.13 34.33
CA GLU A 155 2.84 -1.07 34.66
C GLU A 155 2.68 -2.43 33.97
N ALA A 156 1.44 -2.91 33.79
CA ALA A 156 1.16 -4.18 33.14
C ALA A 156 0.75 -3.94 31.68
N LEU A 157 1.63 -4.31 30.74
CA LEU A 157 1.38 -4.27 29.31
C LEU A 157 1.16 -5.70 28.77
N PRO A 158 0.28 -5.89 27.77
CA PRO A 158 0.24 -7.15 27.03
C PRO A 158 1.59 -7.46 26.38
N ASP A 159 1.96 -8.74 26.31
CA ASP A 159 3.21 -9.17 25.66
C ASP A 159 3.24 -8.82 24.16
N SER A 160 2.08 -8.85 23.51
CA SER A 160 1.92 -8.44 22.12
C SER A 160 0.59 -7.73 21.90
N VAL A 161 0.59 -6.79 20.96
CA VAL A 161 -0.59 -6.05 20.51
C VAL A 161 -0.56 -6.00 18.99
N ASP A 162 -1.71 -6.26 18.37
CA ASP A 162 -1.92 -6.05 16.94
C ASP A 162 -3.31 -5.45 16.70
N TRP A 163 -3.35 -4.17 16.34
CA TRP A 163 -4.60 -3.46 16.08
C TRP A 163 -5.30 -3.93 14.79
N ARG A 164 -4.60 -4.66 13.91
CA ARG A 164 -5.20 -5.30 12.73
C ARG A 164 -6.21 -6.36 13.15
N ASP A 165 -5.87 -7.17 14.15
CA ASP A 165 -6.74 -8.22 14.69
C ASP A 165 -7.98 -7.65 15.40
N LYS A 166 -7.93 -6.38 15.82
CA LYS A 166 -9.06 -5.64 16.42
C LYS A 166 -9.89 -4.89 15.37
N GLY A 167 -9.53 -4.99 14.09
CA GLY A 167 -10.17 -4.27 12.99
C GLY A 167 -10.04 -2.75 13.11
N ALA A 168 -8.99 -2.26 13.80
CA ALA A 168 -8.71 -0.83 14.00
C ALA A 168 -7.65 -0.29 13.02
N VAL A 169 -7.53 -0.95 11.86
CA VAL A 169 -6.63 -0.55 10.79
C VAL A 169 -7.35 -0.74 9.46
N VAL A 170 -7.38 0.30 8.63
CA VAL A 170 -7.95 0.23 7.28
C VAL A 170 -7.12 -0.72 6.40
N SER A 171 -7.80 -1.53 5.60
CA SER A 171 -7.18 -2.49 4.67
C SER A 171 -7.82 -2.35 3.28
N PRO A 172 -7.05 -2.46 2.17
CA PRO A 172 -5.59 -2.67 2.13
C PRO A 172 -4.79 -1.44 2.56
N VAL A 173 -3.47 -1.60 2.71
CA VAL A 173 -2.55 -0.47 2.93
C VAL A 173 -2.61 0.48 1.73
N LYS A 174 -2.84 1.78 2.00
CA LYS A 174 -2.93 2.82 0.97
C LYS A 174 -1.56 3.18 0.40
N ASN A 175 -1.55 3.96 -0.68
CA ASN A 175 -0.36 4.30 -1.45
C ASN A 175 -0.26 5.82 -1.67
N GLN A 176 0.73 6.46 -1.06
CA GLN A 176 0.93 7.91 -1.13
C GLN A 176 1.38 8.39 -2.52
N GLY A 177 1.84 7.48 -3.40
CA GLY A 177 2.40 7.86 -4.70
C GLY A 177 3.70 8.66 -4.56
N GLN A 178 3.98 9.51 -5.55
CA GLN A 178 5.18 10.37 -5.57
C GLN A 178 4.89 11.75 -4.95
N CYS A 179 4.40 11.73 -3.72
CA CYS A 179 4.04 12.91 -2.95
C CYS A 179 4.55 12.72 -1.52
N GLY A 180 5.22 13.72 -0.95
CA GLY A 180 5.72 13.73 0.43
C GLY A 180 4.62 13.89 1.48
N SER A 181 3.51 13.16 1.34
CA SER A 181 2.31 13.23 2.18
C SER A 181 2.27 12.16 3.29
N CYS A 182 3.37 11.44 3.53
CA CYS A 182 3.45 10.41 4.58
C CYS A 182 2.97 10.89 5.96
N TRP A 183 3.18 12.17 6.30
CA TRP A 183 2.65 12.82 7.50
C TRP A 183 1.12 12.78 7.58
N ALA A 184 0.42 12.96 6.44
CA ALA A 184 -1.03 12.90 6.36
C ALA A 184 -1.52 11.45 6.49
N PHE A 185 -0.89 10.50 5.79
CA PHE A 185 -1.20 9.08 5.91
C PHE A 185 -1.01 8.55 7.33
N SER A 186 0.08 8.96 7.99
CA SER A 186 0.35 8.59 9.37
C SER A 186 -0.72 9.12 10.31
N ALA A 187 -1.05 10.41 10.22
CA ALA A 187 -2.06 11.03 11.07
C ALA A 187 -3.45 10.42 10.83
N VAL A 188 -3.85 10.23 9.56
CA VAL A 188 -5.14 9.63 9.20
C VAL A 188 -5.26 8.22 9.78
N ALA A 189 -4.28 7.35 9.56
CA ALA A 189 -4.36 5.98 10.06
C ALA A 189 -4.44 5.90 11.59
N ALA A 190 -3.81 6.82 12.34
CA ALA A 190 -3.99 6.91 13.78
C ALA A 190 -5.41 7.36 14.18
N VAL A 191 -6.00 8.30 13.44
CA VAL A 191 -7.38 8.80 13.65
C VAL A 191 -8.43 7.73 13.33
N GLU A 192 -8.25 7.00 12.23
CA GLU A 192 -9.09 5.86 11.86
C GLU A 192 -9.09 4.79 12.97
N GLY A 193 -7.90 4.49 13.51
CA GLY A 193 -7.72 3.52 14.59
C GLY A 193 -8.41 3.93 15.89
N ILE A 194 -8.16 5.14 16.38
CA ILE A 194 -8.82 5.61 17.61
C ILE A 194 -10.33 5.75 17.43
N ASN A 195 -10.81 6.09 16.22
CA ASN A 195 -12.23 6.11 15.93
C ASN A 195 -12.86 4.73 16.08
N LYS A 196 -12.24 3.69 15.52
CA LYS A 196 -12.70 2.31 15.69
C LYS A 196 -12.74 1.91 17.17
N ILE A 197 -11.70 2.26 17.93
CA ILE A 197 -11.58 1.90 19.35
C ILE A 197 -12.71 2.54 20.17
N VAL A 198 -13.01 3.82 19.94
CA VAL A 198 -13.98 4.57 20.75
C VAL A 198 -15.43 4.34 20.30
N THR A 199 -15.67 4.23 18.99
CA THR A 199 -17.03 4.21 18.41
C THR A 199 -17.46 2.84 17.93
N GLY A 200 -16.52 1.92 17.70
CA GLY A 200 -16.77 0.64 17.03
C GLY A 200 -16.81 0.73 15.50
N GLU A 201 -16.71 1.92 14.91
CA GLU A 201 -16.78 2.14 13.46
C GLU A 201 -15.40 2.36 12.86
N LEU A 202 -15.04 1.57 11.83
CA LEU A 202 -13.84 1.82 11.03
C LEU A 202 -14.27 2.60 9.79
N VAL A 203 -13.75 3.82 9.63
CA VAL A 203 -14.10 4.71 8.52
C VAL A 203 -12.80 5.05 7.78
N SER A 204 -12.77 4.90 6.45
CA SER A 204 -11.64 5.32 5.63
C SER A 204 -11.70 6.83 5.43
N LEU A 205 -10.70 7.57 5.93
CA LEU A 205 -10.67 9.04 5.91
C LEU A 205 -9.75 9.58 4.83
N SER A 206 -9.94 10.85 4.46
CA SER A 206 -9.21 11.50 3.38
C SER A 206 -7.86 12.05 3.81
N GLU A 207 -6.77 11.52 3.25
CA GLU A 207 -5.46 12.16 3.33
C GLU A 207 -5.39 13.43 2.47
N GLN A 208 -6.14 13.49 1.36
CA GLN A 208 -6.12 14.64 0.45
C GLN A 208 -6.67 15.91 1.10
N GLU A 209 -7.67 15.79 1.96
CA GLU A 209 -8.18 16.93 2.73
C GLU A 209 -7.04 17.55 3.57
N LEU A 210 -6.21 16.73 4.21
CA LEU A 210 -5.04 17.23 4.94
C LEU A 210 -4.04 17.89 4.00
N VAL A 211 -3.66 17.23 2.91
CA VAL A 211 -2.68 17.74 1.93
C VAL A 211 -3.07 19.12 1.40
N GLU A 212 -4.35 19.34 1.12
CA GLU A 212 -4.82 20.58 0.50
C GLU A 212 -5.25 21.65 1.52
N CYS A 213 -5.75 21.26 2.71
CA CYS A 213 -6.36 22.18 3.67
C CYS A 213 -5.55 22.43 4.95
N ALA A 214 -4.63 21.53 5.34
CA ALA A 214 -3.88 21.65 6.59
C ALA A 214 -2.64 22.56 6.50
N ARG A 215 -2.57 23.45 5.50
CA ARG A 215 -1.38 24.27 5.20
C ARG A 215 -1.09 25.41 6.16
N ASN A 216 -2.11 25.86 6.90
CA ASN A 216 -1.97 26.98 7.86
C ASN A 216 -1.27 26.56 9.17
N GLY A 217 -0.88 25.29 9.32
CA GLY A 217 -0.26 24.75 10.54
C GLY A 217 1.25 24.55 10.49
N GLY A 218 1.88 24.62 9.31
CA GLY A 218 3.29 24.23 9.12
C GLY A 218 3.48 23.16 8.04
N ASN A 219 2.43 22.37 7.77
CA ASN A 219 2.41 21.39 6.69
C ASN A 219 2.39 22.04 5.31
N SER A 220 3.14 21.46 4.38
CA SER A 220 3.39 21.99 3.03
C SER A 220 2.92 21.04 1.92
N GLY A 221 1.85 20.28 2.18
CA GLY A 221 1.25 19.37 1.21
C GLY A 221 2.21 18.25 0.80
N CYS A 222 2.48 18.13 -0.51
CA CYS A 222 3.46 17.15 -1.00
C CYS A 222 4.92 17.50 -0.71
N ASN A 223 5.22 18.71 -0.22
CA ASN A 223 6.57 19.10 0.19
C ASN A 223 6.88 18.76 1.65
N GLY A 224 5.97 18.04 2.30
CA GLY A 224 6.17 17.50 3.62
C GLY A 224 5.40 18.16 4.74
N GLY A 225 5.56 17.61 5.94
CA GLY A 225 4.81 18.01 7.12
C GLY A 225 5.09 17.13 8.33
N ILE A 226 4.30 17.34 9.39
CA ILE A 226 4.30 16.58 10.64
C ILE A 226 2.87 16.21 11.06
N MET A 227 2.76 15.12 11.81
CA MET A 227 1.47 14.54 12.22
C MET A 227 0.73 15.41 13.24
N ASP A 228 1.45 16.10 14.13
CA ASP A 228 0.87 17.02 15.12
C ASP A 228 0.05 18.14 14.46
N ASP A 229 0.59 18.77 13.42
CA ASP A 229 -0.11 19.84 12.70
C ASP A 229 -1.35 19.33 11.98
N ALA A 230 -1.30 18.07 11.53
CA ALA A 230 -2.48 17.39 11.00
C ALA A 230 -3.53 17.18 12.10
N PHE A 231 -3.16 16.65 13.27
CA PHE A 231 -4.09 16.50 14.39
C PHE A 231 -4.67 17.83 14.87
N ALA A 232 -3.84 18.86 14.94
CA ALA A 232 -4.26 20.22 15.30
C ALA A 232 -5.26 20.78 14.27
N PHE A 233 -5.02 20.53 12.97
CA PHE A 233 -5.97 20.86 11.92
C PHE A 233 -7.30 20.12 12.11
N ILE A 234 -7.29 18.79 12.28
CA ILE A 234 -8.52 17.98 12.42
C ILE A 234 -9.35 18.47 13.60
N THR A 235 -8.70 18.75 14.73
CA THR A 235 -9.33 19.29 15.95
C THR A 235 -10.01 20.63 15.66
N ARG A 236 -9.30 21.61 15.06
CA ARG A 236 -9.87 22.93 14.72
C ARG A 236 -10.92 22.86 13.61
N ASN A 237 -10.77 21.92 12.69
CA ASN A 237 -11.69 21.74 11.58
C ASN A 237 -13.03 21.16 12.04
N GLY A 238 -13.05 20.46 13.17
CA GLY A 238 -14.20 19.73 13.68
C GLY A 238 -14.35 18.34 13.08
N GLY A 239 -13.31 17.83 12.42
CA GLY A 239 -13.26 16.49 11.84
C GLY A 239 -12.62 16.41 10.45
N LEU A 240 -12.68 15.23 9.86
CA LEU A 240 -12.22 14.88 8.51
C LEU A 240 -13.35 14.24 7.70
N ASP A 241 -13.35 14.46 6.41
CA ASP A 241 -14.21 13.79 5.42
C ASP A 241 -13.69 12.38 5.08
N THR A 242 -14.54 11.57 4.43
CA THR A 242 -14.17 10.23 3.99
C THR A 242 -13.25 10.28 2.78
N GLU A 243 -12.48 9.20 2.57
CA GLU A 243 -11.73 9.01 1.32
C GLU A 243 -12.65 9.02 0.07
N GLU A 244 -13.90 8.59 0.22
CA GLU A 244 -14.88 8.61 -0.89
C GLU A 244 -15.32 10.05 -1.24
N ASP A 245 -15.60 10.87 -0.23
CA ASP A 245 -16.03 12.25 -0.41
C ASP A 245 -14.89 13.16 -0.88
N TYR A 246 -13.65 12.85 -0.49
CA TYR A 246 -12.45 13.61 -0.87
C TYR A 246 -11.28 12.68 -1.25
N PRO A 247 -11.30 12.11 -2.48
CA PRO A 247 -10.33 11.09 -2.90
C PRO A 247 -8.89 11.59 -3.02
N TYR A 248 -7.95 10.70 -2.73
CA TYR A 248 -6.52 10.94 -2.87
C TYR A 248 -6.06 11.03 -4.33
N THR A 249 -5.25 12.05 -4.63
CA THR A 249 -4.76 12.35 -5.99
C THR A 249 -3.25 12.37 -6.11
N ALA A 250 -2.52 12.16 -5.02
CA ALA A 250 -1.05 12.15 -4.97
C ALA A 250 -0.39 13.43 -5.51
N MET A 251 -1.08 14.57 -5.43
CA MET A 251 -0.56 15.87 -5.83
C MET A 251 -1.15 16.98 -4.96
N ASP A 252 -0.48 18.12 -4.97
CA ASP A 252 -0.98 19.32 -4.33
C ASP A 252 -2.19 19.89 -5.09
N GLY A 253 -3.16 20.40 -4.33
CA GLY A 253 -4.32 21.10 -4.85
C GLY A 253 -4.70 22.30 -3.99
N LYS A 254 -5.84 22.89 -4.31
CA LYS A 254 -6.47 23.93 -3.47
C LYS A 254 -7.52 23.28 -2.60
N CYS A 255 -7.54 23.63 -1.31
CA CYS A 255 -8.56 23.17 -0.38
C CYS A 255 -9.98 23.35 -0.95
N ASP A 256 -10.64 22.24 -1.25
CA ASP A 256 -12.00 22.20 -1.80
C ASP A 256 -13.02 22.21 -0.66
N LEU A 257 -13.57 23.38 -0.38
CA LEU A 257 -14.54 23.57 0.70
C LEU A 257 -15.87 22.81 0.48
N ALA A 258 -16.19 22.43 -0.76
CA ALA A 258 -17.40 21.66 -1.05
C ALA A 258 -17.23 20.20 -0.64
N LYS A 259 -16.07 19.61 -0.93
CA LYS A 259 -15.71 18.25 -0.48
C LYS A 259 -15.49 18.19 1.03
N LYS A 260 -14.93 19.26 1.60
CA LYS A 260 -14.60 19.43 3.02
C LYS A 260 -15.81 19.76 3.93
N SER A 261 -16.97 19.11 3.71
CA SER A 261 -18.24 19.57 4.27
C SER A 261 -18.89 18.61 5.27
N ARG A 262 -18.56 17.31 5.27
CA ARG A 262 -19.24 16.29 6.08
C ARG A 262 -18.62 16.16 7.45
N LYS A 263 -17.28 16.19 7.53
CA LYS A 263 -16.50 16.08 8.78
C LYS A 263 -16.94 14.88 9.62
N VAL A 264 -16.90 13.69 9.03
CA VAL A 264 -17.50 12.46 9.57
C VAL A 264 -16.81 11.92 10.82
N VAL A 265 -15.51 12.18 11.00
CA VAL A 265 -14.75 11.73 12.17
C VAL A 265 -13.99 12.89 12.78
N SER A 266 -14.19 13.12 14.08
CA SER A 266 -13.50 14.16 14.86
C SER A 266 -12.63 13.59 15.98
N ILE A 267 -11.67 14.40 16.40
CA ILE A 267 -10.80 14.17 17.57
C ILE A 267 -10.85 15.41 18.48
N ASP A 268 -10.56 15.21 19.75
CA ASP A 268 -10.61 16.23 20.81
C ASP A 268 -9.24 16.90 21.05
N GLY A 269 -8.19 16.39 20.43
CA GLY A 269 -6.82 16.88 20.54
C GLY A 269 -5.82 15.78 20.17
N PHE A 270 -4.57 15.98 20.57
CA PHE A 270 -3.49 15.01 20.44
C PHE A 270 -2.52 15.16 21.62
N GLU A 271 -1.66 14.16 21.79
CA GLU A 271 -0.62 14.16 22.82
C GLU A 271 0.65 13.52 22.24
N ASP A 272 1.78 14.08 22.66
CA ASP A 272 3.10 13.56 22.32
C ASP A 272 3.53 12.48 23.32
N VAL A 273 4.15 11.43 22.79
CA VAL A 273 4.85 10.44 23.61
C VAL A 273 6.18 11.05 24.08
N PRO A 274 6.62 10.81 25.33
CA PRO A 274 7.97 11.13 25.76
C PRO A 274 9.04 10.67 24.76
N GLU A 275 9.81 11.63 24.26
CA GLU A 275 10.83 11.35 23.24
C GLU A 275 11.94 10.44 23.78
N ASN A 276 12.47 9.61 22.90
CA ASN A 276 13.58 8.69 23.18
C ASN A 276 13.28 7.69 24.30
N ASP A 277 12.03 7.23 24.36
CA ASP A 277 11.57 6.23 25.32
C ASP A 277 10.64 5.21 24.66
N GLU A 278 11.21 4.07 24.27
CA GLU A 278 10.46 2.95 23.69
C GLU A 278 9.40 2.38 24.64
N LEU A 279 9.60 2.46 25.96
CA LEU A 279 8.60 1.98 26.93
C LEU A 279 7.39 2.92 26.94
N SER A 280 7.62 4.24 26.91
CA SER A 280 6.53 5.21 26.77
C SER A 280 5.76 5.05 25.45
N LEU A 281 6.47 4.76 24.35
CA LEU A 281 5.84 4.41 23.08
C LEU A 281 5.03 3.12 23.18
N GLN A 282 5.58 2.08 23.83
CA GLN A 282 4.90 0.79 24.00
C GLN A 282 3.58 0.96 24.76
N LYS A 283 3.60 1.77 25.82
CA LYS A 283 2.41 2.10 26.60
C LYS A 283 1.33 2.77 25.74
N ALA A 284 1.68 3.71 24.87
CA ALA A 284 0.70 4.31 23.95
C ALA A 284 0.18 3.30 22.92
N VAL A 285 1.08 2.54 22.28
CA VAL A 285 0.71 1.54 21.26
C VAL A 285 -0.20 0.46 21.85
N ALA A 286 -0.05 0.13 23.14
CA ALA A 286 -0.94 -0.81 23.82
C ALA A 286 -2.39 -0.32 23.94
N HIS A 287 -2.64 0.99 23.80
CA HIS A 287 -3.97 1.58 23.92
C HIS A 287 -4.59 2.02 22.59
N GLN A 288 -3.76 2.36 21.58
CA GLN A 288 -4.21 2.74 20.24
C GLN A 288 -3.05 2.75 19.23
N PRO A 289 -3.32 2.79 17.91
CA PRO A 289 -2.30 3.09 16.92
C PRO A 289 -1.67 4.47 17.15
N VAL A 290 -0.34 4.57 16.98
CA VAL A 290 0.45 5.78 17.24
C VAL A 290 1.18 6.21 15.98
N SER A 291 1.05 7.48 15.61
CA SER A 291 1.85 8.07 14.53
C SER A 291 3.29 8.24 14.98
N VAL A 292 4.25 7.76 14.18
CA VAL A 292 5.69 7.86 14.45
C VAL A 292 6.43 8.35 13.21
N ALA A 293 7.52 9.08 13.39
CA ALA A 293 8.47 9.35 12.31
C ALA A 293 9.71 8.47 12.43
N ILE A 294 10.27 8.08 11.29
CA ILE A 294 11.46 7.22 11.17
C ILE A 294 12.40 7.75 10.09
N ASP A 295 13.66 7.33 10.14
CA ASP A 295 14.58 7.36 9.00
C ASP A 295 14.32 6.13 8.12
N ALA A 296 13.63 6.33 7.00
CA ALA A 296 13.25 5.28 6.06
C ALA A 296 14.05 5.35 4.76
N GLY A 297 15.08 6.20 4.70
CA GLY A 297 15.74 6.54 3.45
C GLY A 297 16.87 5.60 3.03
N GLY A 298 17.22 4.59 3.84
CA GLY A 298 18.24 3.59 3.52
C GLY A 298 17.79 2.60 2.44
N ARG A 299 18.76 2.09 1.65
CA ARG A 299 18.50 1.11 0.58
C ARG A 299 17.91 -0.22 1.08
N GLU A 300 18.31 -0.68 2.26
CA GLU A 300 17.73 -1.86 2.91
C GLU A 300 16.25 -1.65 3.25
N PHE A 301 15.86 -0.42 3.62
CA PHE A 301 14.47 -0.07 3.91
C PHE A 301 13.65 0.03 2.61
N GLN A 302 14.20 0.68 1.58
CA GLN A 302 13.59 0.76 0.24
C GLN A 302 13.19 -0.64 -0.29
N LEU A 303 14.08 -1.63 -0.11
CA LEU A 303 13.95 -2.98 -0.67
C LEU A 303 13.48 -4.02 0.35
N TYR A 304 13.01 -3.60 1.53
CA TYR A 304 12.50 -4.52 2.56
C TYR A 304 11.34 -5.38 2.01
N ASP A 305 11.36 -6.66 2.35
CA ASP A 305 10.35 -7.64 1.96
C ASP A 305 9.74 -8.33 3.18
N SER A 306 10.55 -8.91 4.07
CA SER A 306 10.03 -9.68 5.21
C SER A 306 11.03 -9.88 6.34
N GLY A 307 10.54 -10.25 7.52
CA GLY A 307 11.35 -10.50 8.73
C GLY A 307 11.45 -9.27 9.64
N VAL A 308 12.04 -9.43 10.83
CA VAL A 308 12.31 -8.29 11.72
C VAL A 308 13.48 -7.48 11.20
N PHE A 309 13.21 -6.24 10.80
CA PHE A 309 14.19 -5.31 10.25
C PHE A 309 15.22 -4.91 11.28
N THR A 310 16.41 -5.49 11.16
CA THR A 310 17.61 -5.20 11.95
C THR A 310 18.65 -4.41 11.13
N GLY A 311 18.28 -3.92 9.95
CA GLY A 311 19.14 -3.19 9.02
C GLY A 311 19.69 -1.87 9.57
N ARG A 312 20.58 -1.24 8.80
CA ARG A 312 21.19 0.05 9.16
C ARG A 312 20.27 1.20 8.77
N CYS A 313 20.08 2.13 9.70
CA CYS A 313 19.37 3.39 9.51
C CYS A 313 19.94 4.44 10.47
N GLY A 314 19.82 5.72 10.10
CA GLY A 314 20.18 6.82 10.98
C GLY A 314 19.01 7.24 11.86
N THR A 315 19.01 8.50 12.23
CA THR A 315 17.95 9.16 13.03
C THR A 315 17.51 10.48 12.40
N SER A 316 17.85 10.69 11.12
CA SER A 316 17.39 11.83 10.34
C SER A 316 15.98 11.55 9.83
N LEU A 317 14.99 11.74 10.70
CA LEU A 317 13.59 11.39 10.44
C LEU A 317 13.09 12.05 9.16
N ASP A 318 12.68 11.24 8.19
CA ASP A 318 12.28 11.66 6.84
C ASP A 318 10.95 11.05 6.39
N HIS A 319 10.35 10.15 7.17
CA HIS A 319 9.12 9.45 6.79
C HIS A 319 8.15 9.24 7.96
N GLY A 320 6.86 9.47 7.71
CA GLY A 320 5.76 9.32 8.66
C GLY A 320 5.04 7.98 8.48
N VAL A 321 4.96 7.19 9.54
CA VAL A 321 4.34 5.85 9.55
C VAL A 321 3.50 5.67 10.82
N VAL A 322 2.82 4.52 10.98
CA VAL A 322 2.01 4.25 12.18
C VAL A 322 2.44 2.95 12.84
N ALA A 323 2.80 3.01 14.12
CA ALA A 323 2.95 1.83 14.95
C ALA A 323 1.56 1.29 15.31
N VAL A 324 1.21 0.12 14.76
CA VAL A 324 -0.10 -0.54 14.94
C VAL A 324 -0.01 -1.76 15.86
N GLY A 325 1.16 -2.00 16.45
CA GLY A 325 1.36 -3.14 17.31
C GLY A 325 2.82 -3.35 17.69
N TYR A 326 3.04 -4.37 18.50
CA TYR A 326 4.36 -4.86 18.88
C TYR A 326 4.26 -6.33 19.28
N GLY A 327 5.38 -7.04 19.27
CA GLY A 327 5.46 -8.42 19.73
C GLY A 327 6.89 -8.93 19.75
N THR A 328 7.02 -10.25 19.75
CA THR A 328 8.30 -10.96 19.70
C THR A 328 8.23 -12.01 18.59
N ASP A 329 9.24 -12.06 17.73
CA ASP A 329 9.30 -13.04 16.65
C ASP A 329 9.53 -14.43 17.25
N ALA A 330 8.62 -15.37 16.97
CA ALA A 330 8.67 -16.69 17.59
C ALA A 330 9.86 -17.54 17.09
N ALA A 331 10.42 -17.24 15.92
CA ALA A 331 11.54 -17.99 15.36
C ALA A 331 12.89 -17.47 15.87
N THR A 332 13.03 -16.15 16.04
CA THR A 332 14.30 -15.53 16.44
C THR A 332 14.35 -15.05 17.89
N GLY A 333 13.19 -14.90 18.55
CA GLY A 333 13.07 -14.25 19.86
C GLY A 333 13.26 -12.73 19.81
N THR A 334 13.31 -12.12 18.63
CA THR A 334 13.56 -10.68 18.47
C THR A 334 12.27 -9.88 18.71
N ASP A 335 12.32 -8.91 19.61
CA ASP A 335 11.22 -7.97 19.83
C ASP A 335 11.06 -7.03 18.63
N TYR A 336 9.82 -6.75 18.26
CA TYR A 336 9.52 -5.86 17.13
C TYR A 336 8.33 -4.93 17.38
N TRP A 337 8.33 -3.83 16.65
CA TRP A 337 7.18 -2.98 16.35
C TRP A 337 6.53 -3.45 15.06
N THR A 338 5.19 -3.56 15.02
CA THR A 338 4.44 -3.71 13.77
C THR A 338 4.09 -2.33 13.25
N VAL A 339 4.67 -1.94 12.11
CA VAL A 339 4.54 -0.59 11.55
C VAL A 339 3.83 -0.64 10.21
N ARG A 340 2.74 0.12 10.09
CA ARG A 340 2.00 0.34 8.84
C ARG A 340 2.66 1.44 8.03
N ASN A 341 3.06 1.13 6.80
CA ASN A 341 3.59 2.09 5.85
C ASN A 341 2.48 2.64 4.93
N SER A 342 2.82 3.51 3.99
CA SER A 342 1.91 4.13 3.01
C SER A 342 2.39 3.94 1.57
N TRP A 343 3.10 2.85 1.30
CA TRP A 343 3.66 2.51 -0.02
C TRP A 343 2.89 1.42 -0.77
N GLY A 344 1.65 1.16 -0.35
CA GLY A 344 0.81 0.09 -0.90
C GLY A 344 1.18 -1.30 -0.39
N PRO A 345 0.38 -2.32 -0.75
CA PRO A 345 0.56 -3.68 -0.26
C PRO A 345 1.75 -4.42 -0.89
N ASP A 346 2.26 -3.97 -2.04
CA ASP A 346 3.36 -4.62 -2.77
C ASP A 346 4.76 -4.31 -2.18
N TRP A 347 4.83 -3.61 -1.05
CA TRP A 347 6.06 -3.33 -0.32
C TRP A 347 6.03 -4.01 1.05
N GLY A 348 7.13 -4.63 1.47
CA GLY A 348 7.23 -5.30 2.76
C GLY A 348 6.19 -6.41 2.96
N GLU A 349 5.80 -6.63 4.21
CA GLU A 349 4.85 -7.66 4.61
C GLU A 349 3.41 -7.17 4.39
N ASN A 350 2.96 -7.10 3.13
CA ASN A 350 1.66 -6.54 2.72
C ASN A 350 1.47 -5.05 3.09
N GLY A 351 2.52 -4.24 2.91
CA GLY A 351 2.55 -2.81 3.27
C GLY A 351 2.97 -2.53 4.71
N TYR A 352 3.40 -3.56 5.45
CA TYR A 352 3.89 -3.45 6.82
C TYR A 352 5.38 -3.78 6.91
N ILE A 353 5.99 -3.31 7.98
CA ILE A 353 7.34 -3.70 8.39
C ILE A 353 7.35 -4.05 9.87
N ARG A 354 8.07 -5.10 10.23
CA ARG A 354 8.39 -5.40 11.63
C ARG A 354 9.75 -4.80 11.95
N MET A 355 9.80 -3.72 12.72
CA MET A 355 11.05 -3.04 13.07
C MET A 355 11.57 -3.51 14.42
N GLU A 356 12.86 -3.79 14.54
CA GLU A 356 13.50 -4.18 15.81
C GLU A 356 13.16 -3.20 16.94
N ARG A 357 12.72 -3.75 18.09
CA ARG A 357 12.32 -3.02 19.30
C ARG A 357 13.24 -3.39 20.45
N ASN A 358 13.27 -2.55 21.49
CA ASN A 358 14.07 -2.74 22.71
C ASN A 358 15.58 -2.70 22.38
N VAL A 359 15.96 -1.77 21.50
CA VAL A 359 17.35 -1.57 21.14
C VAL A 359 18.06 -0.72 22.19
N THR A 360 19.40 -0.78 22.23
CA THR A 360 20.19 0.01 23.20
C THR A 360 20.10 1.52 22.97
N ALA A 361 19.85 1.94 21.73
CA ALA A 361 19.67 3.34 21.37
C ALA A 361 18.33 3.86 21.86
N ARG A 362 18.33 4.86 22.75
CA ARG A 362 17.10 5.47 23.30
C ARG A 362 16.16 6.03 22.23
N THR A 363 16.70 6.43 21.09
CA THR A 363 15.94 6.89 19.92
C THR A 363 15.05 5.78 19.31
N GLY A 364 15.25 4.52 19.70
CA GLY A 364 14.70 3.36 19.01
C GLY A 364 15.36 3.12 17.66
N LYS A 365 15.05 1.98 17.03
CA LYS A 365 15.52 1.64 15.68
C LYS A 365 15.01 2.69 14.68
N CYS A 366 15.92 3.25 13.88
CA CYS A 366 15.64 4.29 12.89
C CYS A 366 14.98 5.55 13.46
N GLY A 367 15.14 5.82 14.77
CA GLY A 367 14.55 6.99 15.42
C GLY A 367 13.06 6.88 15.74
N ILE A 368 12.47 5.67 15.69
CA ILE A 368 11.02 5.47 15.90
C ILE A 368 10.45 6.05 17.21
N ALA A 369 11.27 6.18 18.26
CA ALA A 369 10.86 6.75 19.55
C ALA A 369 11.15 8.26 19.68
N MET A 370 11.70 8.91 18.66
CA MET A 370 12.07 10.34 18.71
C MET A 370 10.89 11.27 18.48
N MET A 371 9.94 10.88 17.63
CA MET A 371 8.79 11.70 17.27
C MET A 371 7.56 10.83 17.12
N ALA A 372 6.87 10.64 18.24
CA ALA A 372 5.65 9.86 18.32
C ALA A 372 4.52 10.69 18.94
N SER A 373 3.36 10.68 18.31
CA SER A 373 2.17 11.35 18.81
C SER A 373 0.90 10.60 18.42
N TYR A 374 -0.17 10.81 19.17
CA TYR A 374 -1.44 10.12 18.92
C TYR A 374 -2.64 11.04 19.14
N PRO A 375 -3.71 10.87 18.34
CA PRO A 375 -4.94 11.63 18.51
C PRO A 375 -5.71 11.17 19.74
N ILE A 376 -6.41 12.10 20.37
CA ILE A 376 -7.27 11.87 21.53
C ILE A 376 -8.73 11.92 21.05
N LYS A 377 -9.51 10.89 21.36
CA LYS A 377 -10.96 10.88 21.14
C LYS A 377 -11.66 10.39 22.40
N LYS A 378 -12.63 11.17 22.88
CA LYS A 378 -13.36 10.95 24.14
C LYS A 378 -14.81 10.53 23.94
N GLY A 379 -15.34 10.69 22.73
CA GLY A 379 -16.77 10.54 22.48
C GLY A 379 -17.13 10.18 21.04
N PRO A 380 -18.44 10.10 20.76
CA PRO A 380 -18.94 9.72 19.44
C PRO A 380 -18.57 10.74 18.36
N ASN A 381 -18.74 10.33 17.10
CA ASN A 381 -18.57 11.22 15.97
C ASN A 381 -19.64 12.32 15.93
N PRO A 382 -19.34 13.48 15.33
CA PRO A 382 -20.34 14.51 15.08
C PRO A 382 -21.47 13.91 14.23
N LYS A 383 -22.70 14.37 14.46
CA LYS A 383 -23.81 13.99 13.57
C LYS A 383 -23.45 14.46 12.17
N PRO A 384 -23.44 13.57 11.15
CA PRO A 384 -23.11 13.97 9.79
C PRO A 384 -24.00 15.14 9.39
N SER A 385 -23.40 16.22 8.89
CA SER A 385 -24.17 17.24 8.19
C SER A 385 -25.00 16.54 7.10
N PRO A 386 -26.28 16.89 6.92
CA PRO A 386 -27.08 16.28 5.85
C PRO A 386 -26.30 16.42 4.55
N SER A 387 -26.21 15.31 3.80
CA SER A 387 -25.49 15.26 2.54
C SER A 387 -25.82 16.51 1.72
N PRO A 388 -24.83 17.18 1.09
CA PRO A 388 -25.15 18.08 -0.01
C PRO A 388 -26.06 17.27 -0.93
N LYS A 389 -27.25 17.82 -1.25
CA LYS A 389 -28.19 17.18 -2.16
C LYS A 389 -27.36 16.71 -3.36
N PRO A 390 -27.42 15.42 -3.75
CA PRO A 390 -26.58 14.93 -4.83
C PRO A 390 -26.76 15.90 -5.99
N SER A 391 -25.64 16.45 -6.47
CA SER A 391 -25.63 17.10 -7.78
C SER A 391 -26.38 16.15 -8.71
N PRO A 392 -27.35 16.65 -9.51
CA PRO A 392 -28.10 15.78 -10.41
C PRO A 392 -27.10 14.88 -11.11
N PRO A 393 -27.36 13.56 -11.19
CA PRO A 393 -26.44 12.65 -11.83
C PRO A 393 -26.02 13.28 -13.14
N SER A 394 -24.71 13.42 -13.36
CA SER A 394 -24.21 13.75 -14.70
C SER A 394 -25.01 12.86 -15.66
N PRO A 395 -25.62 13.43 -16.71
CA PRO A 395 -26.46 12.64 -17.61
C PRO A 395 -25.70 11.38 -17.96
N ALA A 396 -26.39 10.23 -17.82
CA ALA A 396 -25.81 8.93 -18.11
C ALA A 396 -24.98 9.04 -19.40
N PRO A 397 -23.71 8.56 -19.41
CA PRO A 397 -22.86 8.71 -20.58
C PRO A 397 -23.66 8.25 -21.80
N SER A 398 -23.84 9.15 -22.78
CA SER A 398 -24.61 8.85 -23.97
C SER A 398 -24.09 7.53 -24.56
N PRO A 399 -24.96 6.64 -25.06
CA PRO A 399 -24.48 5.38 -25.62
C PRO A 399 -23.43 5.67 -26.71
N PRO A 400 -22.36 4.85 -26.80
CA PRO A 400 -21.35 5.02 -27.83
C PRO A 400 -21.99 5.01 -29.22
N GLN A 401 -21.54 5.91 -30.10
CA GLN A 401 -22.07 6.06 -31.45
C GLN A 401 -21.60 4.89 -32.31
N GLN A 402 -22.52 4.05 -32.77
CA GLN A 402 -22.21 2.94 -33.67
C GLN A 402 -21.95 3.49 -35.09
N CYS A 403 -20.76 3.29 -35.64
CA CYS A 403 -20.41 3.78 -36.98
C CYS A 403 -20.73 2.74 -38.07
N ASP A 404 -20.37 1.48 -37.82
CA ASP A 404 -20.76 0.32 -38.62
C ASP A 404 -20.83 -0.94 -37.74
N ARG A 405 -20.82 -2.16 -38.29
CA ARG A 405 -20.89 -3.40 -37.50
C ARG A 405 -19.69 -3.65 -36.57
N TYR A 406 -18.52 -3.08 -36.88
CA TYR A 406 -17.25 -3.37 -36.21
C TYR A 406 -16.62 -2.15 -35.52
N SER A 407 -17.09 -0.95 -35.85
CA SER A 407 -16.53 0.33 -35.43
C SER A 407 -17.52 1.10 -34.58
N LYS A 408 -17.05 1.59 -33.43
CA LYS A 408 -17.81 2.44 -32.52
C LYS A 408 -16.96 3.64 -32.13
N CYS A 409 -17.60 4.78 -31.96
CA CYS A 409 -16.98 5.96 -31.39
C CYS A 409 -17.54 6.25 -30.00
N PRO A 410 -16.76 6.91 -29.11
CA PRO A 410 -17.23 7.28 -27.79
C PRO A 410 -18.50 8.15 -27.81
N ALA A 411 -19.19 8.21 -26.68
CA ALA A 411 -20.28 9.14 -26.44
C ALA A 411 -19.89 10.59 -26.82
N GLY A 412 -20.79 11.35 -27.45
CA GLY A 412 -20.54 12.76 -27.78
C GLY A 412 -19.55 13.00 -28.92
N THR A 413 -19.25 11.97 -29.71
CA THR A 413 -18.37 12.06 -30.89
C THR A 413 -19.13 11.75 -32.18
N THR A 414 -18.62 12.21 -33.31
CA THR A 414 -19.21 11.94 -34.63
C THR A 414 -18.36 10.94 -35.42
N CYS A 415 -19.00 9.89 -35.95
CA CYS A 415 -18.36 8.94 -36.86
C CYS A 415 -18.02 9.63 -38.19
N CYS A 416 -16.73 9.76 -38.49
CA CYS A 416 -16.24 10.30 -39.75
C CYS A 416 -15.57 9.21 -40.58
N CYS A 417 -15.85 9.20 -41.88
CA CYS A 417 -15.20 8.24 -42.76
C CYS A 417 -13.80 8.73 -43.16
N ASN A 418 -12.77 8.10 -42.61
CA ASN A 418 -11.37 8.41 -42.91
C ASN A 418 -10.93 7.77 -44.24
N TYR A 419 -11.53 6.64 -44.61
CA TYR A 419 -11.22 6.00 -45.88
C TYR A 419 -12.41 5.18 -46.36
N GLY A 420 -12.84 5.39 -47.59
CA GLY A 420 -13.98 4.69 -48.19
C GLY A 420 -13.77 4.39 -49.67
N ILE A 421 -14.44 3.35 -50.15
CA ILE A 421 -14.52 2.99 -51.56
C ILE A 421 -15.98 3.13 -51.99
N ARG A 422 -16.25 3.97 -52.99
CA ARG A 422 -17.62 4.32 -53.42
C ARG A 422 -18.46 4.82 -52.23
N ASN A 423 -19.59 4.19 -51.97
CA ASN A 423 -20.53 4.56 -50.90
C ASN A 423 -20.30 3.76 -49.59
N HIS A 424 -19.19 3.05 -49.46
CA HIS A 424 -18.86 2.27 -48.25
C HIS A 424 -17.62 2.82 -47.57
N CYS A 425 -17.73 3.07 -46.26
CA CYS A 425 -16.59 3.40 -45.42
C CYS A 425 -15.86 2.12 -44.98
N ILE A 426 -14.53 2.14 -45.04
CA ILE A 426 -13.64 1.04 -44.64
C ILE A 426 -12.95 1.37 -43.31
N VAL A 427 -12.58 2.64 -43.12
CA VAL A 427 -11.92 3.11 -41.90
C VAL A 427 -12.69 4.27 -41.32
N TRP A 428 -13.18 4.09 -40.10
CA TRP A 428 -13.87 5.11 -39.33
C TRP A 428 -12.90 5.83 -38.40
N GLY A 429 -13.07 7.14 -38.27
CA GLY A 429 -12.48 7.99 -37.25
C GLY A 429 -13.54 8.62 -36.38
N CYS A 430 -13.17 9.02 -35.16
CA CYS A 430 -14.06 9.64 -34.21
C CYS A 430 -13.73 11.13 -34.07
N CYS A 431 -14.62 11.98 -34.57
CA CYS A 431 -14.51 13.41 -34.36
C CYS A 431 -14.95 13.75 -32.93
N PRO A 432 -14.16 14.49 -32.11
CA PRO A 432 -14.41 14.70 -30.69
C PRO A 432 -15.59 15.63 -30.36
N VAL A 433 -16.44 15.94 -31.34
CA VAL A 433 -17.64 16.77 -31.17
C VAL A 433 -18.85 16.07 -31.80
N GLU A 434 -20.01 16.20 -31.18
CA GLU A 434 -21.27 15.63 -31.64
C GLU A 434 -21.88 16.48 -32.77
N GLY A 435 -22.46 15.82 -33.78
CA GLY A 435 -23.04 16.49 -34.94
C GLY A 435 -22.02 17.24 -35.81
N ALA A 436 -20.77 16.79 -35.80
CA ALA A 436 -19.69 17.39 -36.56
C ALA A 436 -19.90 17.23 -38.08
N THR A 437 -19.37 18.18 -38.85
CA THR A 437 -19.18 17.99 -40.28
C THR A 437 -17.80 17.40 -40.54
N CYS A 438 -17.74 16.20 -41.13
CA CYS A 438 -16.49 15.55 -41.49
C CYS A 438 -15.88 16.23 -42.72
N CYS A 439 -14.61 16.64 -42.60
CA CYS A 439 -13.94 17.33 -43.69
C CYS A 439 -13.45 16.34 -44.77
N LYS A 440 -13.29 16.84 -46.00
CA LYS A 440 -12.86 16.03 -47.16
C LYS A 440 -11.41 15.54 -47.09
N ASP A 441 -10.63 16.05 -46.14
CA ASP A 441 -9.26 15.59 -45.90
C ASP A 441 -9.19 14.33 -45.04
N HIS A 442 -10.35 13.78 -44.65
CA HIS A 442 -10.48 12.51 -43.96
C HIS A 442 -9.72 12.42 -42.61
N SER A 443 -9.32 13.57 -42.07
CA SER A 443 -8.52 13.67 -40.85
C SER A 443 -8.97 14.80 -39.93
N THR A 444 -9.78 15.74 -40.44
CA THR A 444 -10.34 16.83 -39.65
C THR A 444 -11.87 16.85 -39.69
N CYS A 445 -12.45 17.56 -38.74
CA CYS A 445 -13.88 17.76 -38.63
C CYS A 445 -14.18 19.13 -38.02
N CYS A 446 -15.34 19.68 -38.37
CA CYS A 446 -15.80 20.95 -37.87
C CYS A 446 -17.02 20.80 -36.95
N PRO A 447 -17.14 21.62 -35.89
CA PRO A 447 -18.29 21.59 -35.01
C PRO A 447 -19.57 21.99 -35.77
N LYS A 448 -20.72 21.53 -35.27
CA LYS A 448 -22.04 21.76 -35.86
C LYS A 448 -22.34 23.23 -36.17
N ASP A 449 -21.90 24.14 -35.29
CA ASP A 449 -22.13 25.58 -35.43
C ASP A 449 -21.28 26.26 -36.53
N TYR A 450 -20.27 25.55 -37.05
CA TYR A 450 -19.36 26.03 -38.09
C TYR A 450 -19.11 24.92 -39.14
N PRO A 451 -20.14 24.47 -39.87
CA PRO A 451 -20.06 23.22 -40.65
C PRO A 451 -19.18 23.32 -41.90
N VAL A 452 -18.75 24.52 -42.31
CA VAL A 452 -17.98 24.70 -43.55
C VAL A 452 -16.49 24.46 -43.29
N CYS A 453 -16.01 23.30 -43.73
CA CYS A 453 -14.58 22.92 -43.67
C CYS A 453 -13.74 23.60 -44.76
N ASN A 454 -12.67 24.28 -44.36
CA ASN A 454 -11.55 24.63 -45.24
C ASN A 454 -10.32 23.80 -44.85
N ALA A 455 -10.16 22.63 -45.47
CA ALA A 455 -9.06 21.71 -45.19
C ALA A 455 -7.66 22.30 -45.48
N LYS A 456 -7.54 23.20 -46.46
CA LYS A 456 -6.26 23.86 -46.80
C LYS A 456 -5.84 24.88 -45.74
N ALA A 457 -6.80 25.66 -45.25
CA ALA A 457 -6.56 26.70 -44.24
C ALA A 457 -6.67 26.18 -42.80
N ARG A 458 -7.16 24.94 -42.61
CA ARG A 458 -7.49 24.34 -41.30
C ARG A 458 -8.46 25.19 -40.48
N THR A 459 -9.49 25.72 -41.13
CA THR A 459 -10.51 26.57 -40.49
C THR A 459 -11.93 26.04 -40.72
N CYS A 460 -12.80 26.33 -39.75
CA CYS A 460 -14.24 26.07 -39.81
C CYS A 460 -14.99 27.40 -39.87
N SER A 461 -16.02 27.50 -40.71
CA SER A 461 -16.78 28.74 -40.89
C SER A 461 -18.29 28.50 -40.91
N LYS A 462 -19.06 29.56 -40.67
CA LYS A 462 -20.53 29.52 -40.80
C LYS A 462 -20.92 29.55 -42.27
N VAL A 463 -22.07 28.95 -42.57
CA VAL A 463 -22.74 29.17 -43.86
C VAL A 463 -23.26 30.61 -43.83
N PHE A 464 -22.80 31.44 -44.77
CA PHE A 464 -23.32 32.79 -44.98
C PHE A 464 -24.47 32.76 -45.99
#